data_AF-A0A480ALX8-F1
#
_entry.id   AF-A0A480ALX8-F1
#
_cell.length_a   1.000
_cell.length_b   1.000
_cell.length_c   1.000
_cell.angle_alpha   90.00
_cell.angle_beta   90.00
_cell.angle_gamma   90.00
#
_symmetry.space_group_name_H-M   'P 1'
#
loop_
_entity.id
_entity.type
_entity.pdbx_description
1 polymer ?
#
loop_
_entity_poly.entity_id
_entity_poly.type
_entity_poly.pdbx_seq_one_letter_code
_entity_poly.pdbx_strand_id
1 'polypeptide(L)'
;MTTAIVITLWLLALAGRSLLLQRLAARHAWLRTRGAGWWTEELRRRACVCSVPNDLQPYPQPREFRIRVWRVAGVPVWWRGCFVSLPVHCDATVAELEAQHFDHLFSGPFRLQPAGKGSVRPALVN
;
A
#
# COMPACT_ATOMS: atom_id res chain seq x y z
N MET A 1 -27.36 28.31 -9.07
CA MET A 1 -27.45 27.47 -7.84
C MET A 1 -27.16 26.00 -8.11
N THR A 2 -27.62 25.42 -9.23
CA THR A 2 -27.36 24.02 -9.62
C THR A 2 -25.88 23.69 -9.79
N THR A 3 -25.09 24.57 -10.40
CA THR A 3 -23.64 24.37 -10.59
C THR A 3 -22.88 24.28 -9.28
N ALA A 4 -23.20 25.14 -8.31
CA ALA A 4 -22.59 25.11 -6.98
C ALA A 4 -22.89 23.80 -6.24
N ILE A 5 -24.13 23.31 -6.31
CA ILE A 5 -24.51 22.02 -5.70
C ILE A 5 -23.74 20.86 -6.35
N VAL A 6 -23.64 20.85 -7.68
CA VAL A 6 -22.88 19.82 -8.41
C VAL A 6 -21.40 19.84 -8.03
N ILE A 7 -20.78 21.02 -7.96
CA ILE A 7 -19.38 21.16 -7.54
C ILE A 7 -19.18 20.63 -6.11
N THR A 8 -20.06 21.00 -5.18
CA THR A 8 -19.98 20.54 -3.79
C THR A 8 -20.09 19.01 -3.70
N LEU A 9 -21.02 18.39 -4.44
CA LEU A 9 -21.15 16.94 -4.48
C LEU A 9 -19.90 16.25 -5.05
N TRP A 10 -19.29 16.82 -6.09
CA TRP A 10 -18.03 16.33 -6.64
C TRP A 10 -16.88 16.41 -5.63
N LEU A 11 -16.75 17.54 -4.94
CA LEU A 11 -15.73 17.70 -3.90
C LEU A 11 -15.94 16.72 -2.74
N LEU A 12 -17.19 16.50 -2.32
CA LEU A 12 -17.54 15.54 -1.28
C LEU A 12 -17.19 14.10 -1.70
N ALA A 13 -17.52 13.72 -2.94
CA ALA A 13 -17.18 12.42 -3.49
C ALA A 13 -15.65 12.21 -3.56
N LEU A 14 -14.92 13.24 -3.97
CA LEU A 14 -13.45 13.21 -4.04
C LEU A 14 -12.82 13.09 -2.65
N ALA A 15 -13.35 13.82 -1.66
CA ALA A 15 -12.92 13.74 -0.27
C ALA A 15 -13.23 12.37 0.35
N GLY A 16 -14.42 11.81 0.09
CA GLY A 16 -14.77 10.46 0.53
C GLY A 16 -13.84 9.40 -0.05
N ARG A 17 -13.53 9.49 -1.35
CA ARG A 17 -12.59 8.58 -2.02
C ARG A 17 -11.18 8.70 -1.44
N SER A 18 -10.69 9.92 -1.20
CA SER A 18 -9.34 10.12 -0.66
C SER A 18 -9.23 9.58 0.77
N LEU A 19 -10.24 9.79 1.62
CA LEU A 19 -10.31 9.21 2.97
C LEU A 19 -10.32 7.68 2.95
N LEU A 20 -11.08 7.08 2.03
CA LEU A 20 -11.11 5.63 1.87
C LEU A 20 -9.73 5.10 1.46
N LEU A 21 -9.06 5.74 0.51
CA LEU A 21 -7.70 5.38 0.10
C LEU A 21 -6.69 5.59 1.24
N GLN A 22 -6.82 6.65 2.03
CA GLN A 22 -6.00 6.88 3.22
C GLN A 22 -6.18 5.77 4.25
N ARG A 23 -7.41 5.36 4.54
CA ARG A 23 -7.70 4.26 5.48
C ARG A 23 -7.12 2.94 4.99
N LEU A 24 -7.25 2.63 3.70
CA LEU A 24 -6.65 1.42 3.11
C LEU A 24 -5.12 1.47 3.19
N ALA A 25 -4.52 2.61 2.89
CA ALA A 25 -3.07 2.81 2.99
C ALA A 25 -2.57 2.72 4.44
N ALA A 26 -3.32 3.22 5.42
CA ALA A 26 -2.98 3.19 6.83
C ALA A 26 -2.89 1.77 7.41
N ARG A 27 -3.60 0.80 6.82
CA ARG A 27 -3.50 -0.63 7.21
C ARG A 27 -2.18 -1.28 6.79
N HIS A 28 -1.36 -0.59 6.00
CA HIS A 28 -0.11 -1.11 5.47
C HIS A 28 1.06 -0.30 6.04
N ALA A 29 2.06 -1.01 6.56
CA ALA A 29 3.32 -0.44 7.03
C ALA A 29 4.06 0.21 5.87
N TRP A 30 4.62 1.39 6.11
CA TRP A 30 5.38 2.12 5.11
C TRP A 30 6.75 1.48 4.89
N LEU A 31 7.13 1.25 3.62
CA LEU A 31 8.44 0.72 3.25
C LEU A 31 9.32 1.78 2.59
N ARG A 32 8.78 2.49 1.61
CA ARG A 32 9.55 3.45 0.81
C ARG A 32 8.62 4.51 0.23
N THR A 33 9.16 5.72 0.06
CA THR A 33 8.58 6.74 -0.81
C THR A 33 9.54 7.04 -1.95
N ARG A 34 9.00 7.22 -3.16
CA ARG A 34 9.72 7.67 -4.35
C ARG A 34 8.96 8.83 -4.96
N GLY A 35 9.64 9.90 -5.33
CA GLY A 35 9.04 11.08 -5.95
C GLY A 35 9.63 12.36 -5.41
N ALA A 36 9.39 13.46 -6.11
CA ALA A 36 9.84 14.79 -5.74
C ALA A 36 8.69 15.79 -5.92
N GLY A 37 8.62 16.79 -5.04
CA GLY A 37 7.59 17.83 -5.09
C GLY A 37 6.18 17.28 -4.81
N TRP A 38 5.24 17.60 -5.68
CA TRP A 38 3.82 17.31 -5.45
C TRP A 38 3.39 15.90 -5.84
N TRP A 39 4.18 15.16 -6.62
CA TRP A 39 3.86 13.77 -6.99
C TRP A 39 4.75 12.80 -6.21
N THR A 40 4.14 12.02 -5.34
CA THR A 40 4.84 10.99 -4.56
C THR A 40 4.20 9.63 -4.74
N GLU A 41 5.03 8.60 -4.71
CA GLU A 41 4.65 7.21 -4.80
C GLU A 41 5.15 6.48 -3.55
N GLU A 42 4.23 5.94 -2.77
CA GLU A 42 4.54 5.19 -1.56
C GLU A 42 4.39 3.70 -1.82
N LEU A 43 5.41 2.94 -1.49
CA LEU A 43 5.33 1.49 -1.37
C LEU A 43 5.04 1.14 0.09
N ARG A 44 3.94 0.43 0.33
CA ARG A 44 3.54 -0.05 1.66
C ARG A 44 3.32 -1.55 1.65
N ARG A 45 3.47 -2.19 2.80
CA ARG A 45 3.39 -3.63 2.99
C ARG A 45 2.47 -4.00 4.13
N ARG A 46 1.82 -5.16 4.01
CA ARG A 46 1.12 -5.81 5.10
C ARG A 46 1.30 -7.32 4.95
N ALA A 47 1.81 -7.97 5.98
CA ALA A 47 1.84 -9.42 6.06
C ALA A 47 0.71 -9.86 7.01
N CYS A 48 -0.16 -10.75 6.57
CA CYS A 48 -1.22 -11.30 7.42
C CYS A 48 -1.75 -12.63 6.88
N VAL A 49 -2.31 -13.41 7.78
CA VAL A 49 -3.02 -14.65 7.46
C VAL A 49 -4.45 -14.28 7.05
N CYS A 50 -4.82 -14.56 5.79
CA CYS A 50 -6.15 -14.22 5.29
C CYS A 50 -6.54 -15.03 4.05
N SER A 51 -7.85 -15.09 3.83
CA SER A 51 -8.46 -15.65 2.62
C SER A 51 -8.73 -14.55 1.61
N VAL A 52 -8.54 -14.86 0.33
CA VAL A 52 -8.77 -13.97 -0.81
C VAL A 52 -9.87 -14.58 -1.68
N PRO A 53 -10.69 -13.77 -2.36
CA PRO A 53 -11.66 -14.31 -3.31
C PRO A 53 -10.96 -15.19 -4.36
N ASN A 54 -11.55 -16.35 -4.65
CA ASN A 54 -11.01 -17.38 -5.54
C ASN A 54 -9.77 -18.12 -5.03
N ASP A 55 -9.55 -18.15 -3.71
CA ASP A 55 -8.57 -19.06 -3.14
C ASP A 55 -8.94 -20.51 -3.39
N LEU A 56 -7.97 -21.29 -3.88
CA LEU A 56 -8.11 -22.73 -4.09
C LEU A 56 -8.12 -23.52 -2.77
N GLN A 57 -7.70 -22.89 -1.67
CA GLN A 57 -7.67 -23.51 -0.35
C GLN A 57 -8.79 -23.00 0.56
N PRO A 58 -9.43 -23.89 1.34
CA PRO A 58 -10.53 -23.51 2.22
C PRO A 58 -10.10 -22.74 3.47
N TYR A 59 -8.80 -22.81 3.83
CA TYR A 59 -8.24 -22.17 5.01
C TYR A 59 -7.45 -20.90 4.66
N PRO A 60 -7.41 -19.90 5.55
CA PRO A 60 -6.65 -18.69 5.32
C PRO A 60 -5.15 -19.01 5.22
N GLN A 61 -4.48 -18.36 4.27
CA GLN A 61 -3.04 -18.57 4.04
C GLN A 61 -2.22 -17.39 4.53
N PRO A 62 -0.96 -17.62 4.96
CA PRO A 62 -0.02 -16.54 5.18
C PRO A 62 0.27 -15.84 3.86
N ARG A 63 0.04 -14.52 3.81
CA ARG A 63 0.20 -13.73 2.60
C ARG A 63 0.93 -12.44 2.89
N GLU A 64 1.70 -11.99 1.91
CA GLU A 64 2.28 -10.66 1.90
C GLU A 64 1.59 -9.80 0.84
N PHE A 65 0.99 -8.71 1.28
CA PHE A 65 0.40 -7.68 0.44
C PHE A 65 1.35 -6.52 0.29
N ARG A 66 1.53 -6.07 -0.95
CA ARG A 66 2.22 -4.82 -1.24
C ARG A 66 1.34 -3.92 -2.07
N ILE A 67 1.26 -2.67 -1.63
CA ILE A 67 0.47 -1.65 -2.30
C ILE A 67 1.38 -0.49 -2.69
N ARG A 68 1.15 0.03 -3.89
CA ARG A 68 1.68 1.31 -4.35
C ARG A 68 0.57 2.33 -4.22
N VAL A 69 0.86 3.45 -3.57
CA VAL A 69 -0.09 4.54 -3.38
C VAL A 69 0.50 5.78 -4.04
N TRP A 70 -0.19 6.30 -5.05
CA TRP A 70 0.16 7.57 -5.66
C TRP A 70 -0.52 8.69 -4.92
N ARG A 71 0.25 9.70 -4.56
CA ARG A 71 -0.22 10.90 -3.87
C ARG A 71 0.11 12.14 -4.68
N VAL A 72 -0.84 13.06 -4.70
CA VAL A 72 -0.68 14.41 -5.22
C VAL A 72 -0.85 15.36 -4.05
N ALA A 73 0.16 16.17 -3.75
CA ALA A 73 0.19 17.08 -2.60
C ALA A 73 -0.20 16.40 -1.27
N GLY A 74 0.25 15.14 -1.06
CA GLY A 74 -0.07 14.34 0.13
C GLY A 74 -1.42 13.61 0.08
N VAL A 75 -2.31 13.91 -0.88
CA VAL A 75 -3.62 13.26 -1.02
C VAL A 75 -3.48 12.01 -1.88
N PRO A 76 -3.90 10.81 -1.41
CA PRO A 76 -3.84 9.61 -2.23
C PRO A 76 -4.91 9.68 -3.33
N VAL A 77 -4.46 9.62 -4.57
CA VAL A 77 -5.33 9.69 -5.76
C VAL A 77 -5.59 8.30 -6.34
N TRP A 78 -4.63 7.40 -6.17
CA TRP A 78 -4.71 6.07 -6.75
C TRP A 78 -3.89 5.08 -5.93
N TRP A 79 -4.28 3.81 -6.01
CA TRP A 79 -3.50 2.71 -5.44
C TRP A 79 -3.51 1.50 -6.36
N ARG A 80 -2.45 0.70 -6.29
CA ARG A 80 -2.38 -0.61 -6.95
C ARG A 80 -1.82 -1.61 -5.96
N GLY A 81 -2.54 -2.70 -5.73
CA GLY A 81 -2.10 -3.78 -4.87
C GLY A 81 -1.58 -4.97 -5.66
N CYS A 82 -0.71 -5.74 -5.04
CA CYS A 82 -0.38 -7.10 -5.39
C CYS A 82 -0.21 -7.92 -4.10
N PHE A 83 -0.35 -9.22 -4.22
CA PHE A 83 -0.13 -10.14 -3.12
C PHE A 83 0.60 -11.37 -3.60
N VAL A 84 1.31 -12.01 -2.68
CA VAL A 84 1.94 -13.31 -2.88
C VAL A 84 1.55 -14.22 -1.73
N SER A 85 1.27 -15.49 -2.04
CA SER A 85 1.13 -16.52 -1.03
C SER A 85 2.50 -16.87 -0.47
N LEU A 86 2.60 -16.93 0.85
CA LEU A 86 3.80 -17.35 1.55
C LEU A 86 3.71 -18.86 1.84
N PRO A 87 4.85 -19.52 2.06
CA PRO A 87 4.86 -20.89 2.54
C PRO A 87 4.10 -21.05 3.87
N VAL A 88 3.49 -22.21 4.08
CA VAL A 88 2.63 -22.48 5.26
C VAL A 88 3.39 -22.36 6.59
N HIS A 89 4.69 -22.70 6.62
CA HIS A 89 5.51 -22.58 7.83
C HIS A 89 5.69 -21.12 8.31
N CYS A 90 5.40 -20.15 7.45
CA CYS A 90 5.43 -18.74 7.80
C CYS A 90 4.24 -18.29 8.65
N ASP A 91 3.21 -19.12 8.86
CA ASP A 91 1.96 -18.77 9.55
C ASP A 91 2.19 -18.19 10.96
N ALA A 92 3.06 -18.81 11.75
CA ALA A 92 3.39 -18.33 13.09
C ALA A 92 4.27 -17.06 13.09
N THR A 93 5.06 -16.84 12.03
CA THR A 93 6.05 -15.75 11.95
C THR A 93 5.65 -14.65 10.97
N VAL A 94 4.39 -14.62 10.49
CA VAL A 94 3.96 -13.67 9.45
C VAL A 94 4.24 -12.21 9.83
N ALA A 95 4.04 -11.87 11.10
CA ALA A 95 4.26 -10.52 11.61
C ALA A 95 5.75 -10.12 11.67
N GLU A 96 6.65 -11.10 11.80
CA GLU A 96 8.10 -10.91 12.00
C GLU A 96 8.89 -11.00 10.69
N LEU A 97 8.25 -11.45 9.60
CA LEU A 97 8.89 -11.56 8.30
C LEU A 97 9.40 -10.20 7.84
N GLU A 98 10.69 -10.12 7.51
CA GLU A 98 11.21 -8.92 6.85
C GLU A 98 10.72 -8.82 5.41
N ALA A 99 10.56 -7.59 4.92
CA ALA A 99 10.11 -7.34 3.56
C ALA A 99 11.12 -7.82 2.48
N GLN A 100 12.35 -8.13 2.84
CA GLN A 100 13.40 -8.52 1.90
C GLN A 100 13.29 -10.00 1.51
N HIS A 101 12.85 -10.87 2.44
CA HIS A 101 12.87 -12.33 2.28
C HIS A 101 12.10 -12.81 1.03
N PHE A 102 10.94 -12.24 0.78
CA PHE A 102 10.06 -12.63 -0.31
C PHE A 102 9.99 -11.61 -1.46
N ASP A 103 10.94 -10.67 -1.50
CA ASP A 103 10.96 -9.61 -2.50
C ASP A 103 10.97 -10.13 -3.94
N HIS A 104 11.69 -11.23 -4.17
CA HIS A 104 11.82 -11.86 -5.48
C HIS A 104 10.48 -12.35 -6.07
N LEU A 105 9.51 -12.72 -5.23
CA LEU A 105 8.17 -13.16 -5.64
C LEU A 105 7.33 -12.01 -6.18
N PHE A 106 7.66 -10.76 -5.85
CA PHE A 106 6.95 -9.59 -6.32
C PHE A 106 7.40 -9.18 -7.72
N SER A 107 6.46 -8.65 -8.51
CA SER A 107 6.79 -8.07 -9.82
C SER A 107 7.52 -6.73 -9.65
N GLY A 108 8.39 -6.39 -10.62
CA GLY A 108 9.31 -5.25 -10.58
C GLY A 108 8.86 -3.98 -9.84
N PRO A 109 7.68 -3.38 -10.12
CA PRO A 109 7.26 -2.15 -9.44
C PRO A 109 6.98 -2.30 -7.94
N PHE A 110 6.77 -3.53 -7.46
CA PHE A 110 6.54 -3.85 -6.04
C PHE A 110 7.77 -4.41 -5.34
N ARG A 111 8.87 -4.61 -6.08
CA ARG A 111 10.15 -5.01 -5.51
C ARG A 111 10.80 -3.83 -4.79
N LEU A 112 11.48 -4.16 -3.71
CA LEU A 112 12.44 -3.31 -3.04
C LEU A 112 13.68 -3.28 -3.94
N GLN A 113 13.67 -2.43 -4.97
CA GLN A 113 14.91 -2.17 -5.73
C GLN A 113 16.03 -1.92 -4.72
N PRO A 114 17.24 -2.51 -4.92
CA PRO A 114 18.37 -2.30 -4.03
C PRO A 114 18.54 -0.80 -3.82
N ALA A 115 18.83 -0.40 -2.59
CA ALA A 115 18.86 0.99 -2.15
C ALA A 115 19.84 1.84 -3.00
N GLY A 116 19.36 2.34 -4.13
CA GLY A 116 19.97 3.44 -4.84
C GLY A 116 19.85 4.66 -3.93
N LYS A 117 21.01 5.10 -3.41
CA LYS A 117 21.24 6.34 -2.64
C LYS A 117 20.12 7.38 -2.83
N GLY A 118 19.38 7.71 -1.78
CA GLY A 118 18.58 8.93 -1.75
C GLY A 118 17.14 8.87 -1.22
N SER A 119 16.81 8.01 -0.26
CA SER A 119 15.56 8.17 0.50
C SER A 119 15.88 8.70 1.90
N VAL A 120 15.88 10.03 2.01
CA VAL A 120 15.91 10.75 3.29
C VAL A 120 14.58 10.47 4.00
N ARG A 121 14.66 9.89 5.20
CA ARG A 121 13.54 9.81 6.16
C ARG A 121 13.05 11.23 6.46
N PRO A 122 11.76 11.59 6.30
CA PRO A 122 11.22 12.68 7.10
C PRO A 122 11.13 12.18 8.53
N ALA A 123 11.88 12.81 9.43
CA ALA A 123 11.80 12.56 10.86
C ALA A 123 10.37 12.87 11.32
N LEU A 124 9.70 11.88 11.92
CA LEU A 124 8.51 12.11 12.72
C LEU A 124 8.97 12.93 13.94
N VAL A 125 8.61 14.20 13.97
CA VAL A 125 8.66 15.04 15.17
C VAL A 125 7.45 14.64 16.02
N ASN A 126 7.71 14.13 17.22
CA ASN A 126 6.73 14.02 18.30
C ASN A 126 6.53 15.39 18.95
#